data_AF-A0A3R9P317-F1
#
_entry.id   AF-A0A3R9P317-F1
#
_cell.length_a   1.000
_cell.length_b   1.000
_cell.length_c   1.000
_cell.angle_alpha   90.00
_cell.angle_beta   90.00
_cell.angle_gamma   90.00
#
_symmetry.space_group_name_H-M   'P 1'
#
loop_
_entity.id
_entity.type
_entity.pdbx_description
1 polymer ?
#
loop_
_entity_poly.entity_id
_entity_poly.type
_entity_poly.pdbx_seq_one_letter_code
_entity_poly.pdbx_strand_id
1 'polypeptide(L)'
;MATYDTTAATDYIRNNTIDNEDFLGADDDRKMALLNVADRTLRQTFPDLDDEVDADADGFPDEAVFQFAAVLGAQYNDTMIQMRRGVSSFGIDGINFTFMDWQQRDLSDFIPQSVYVQLGKSKRGIKFTTL
;
A
#
# COMPACT_ATOMS: atom_id res chain seq x y z
N MET A 1 2.38 15.80 -8.91
CA MET A 1 3.10 14.82 -8.06
C MET A 1 2.97 15.37 -6.65
N ALA A 2 2.31 14.64 -5.76
CA ALA A 2 2.09 15.12 -4.40
C ALA A 2 3.40 15.02 -3.62
N THR A 3 3.71 16.05 -2.84
CA THR A 3 4.89 16.06 -1.97
C THR A 3 4.40 15.71 -0.57
N TYR A 4 4.70 14.50 -0.11
CA TYR A 4 4.37 14.05 1.25
C TYR A 4 5.48 14.42 2.23
N ASP A 5 5.13 14.68 3.49
CA ASP A 5 6.13 14.75 4.57
C ASP A 5 6.58 13.34 4.95
N THR A 6 7.82 13.00 4.60
CA THR A 6 8.41 11.69 4.89
C THR A 6 8.59 11.45 6.39
N THR A 7 8.71 12.50 7.20
CA THR A 7 8.83 12.39 8.66
C THR A 7 7.50 11.98 9.27
N ALA A 8 6.42 12.69 8.94
CA ALA A 8 5.07 12.34 9.36
C ALA A 8 4.67 10.93 8.91
N ALA A 9 4.97 10.57 7.65
CA ALA A 9 4.74 9.23 7.14
C ALA A 9 5.50 8.16 7.94
N THR A 10 6.79 8.42 8.24
CA THR A 10 7.63 7.50 9.01
C THR A 10 7.09 7.27 10.42
N ASP A 11 6.68 8.33 11.12
CA ASP A 11 6.15 8.22 12.48
C ASP A 11 4.79 7.52 12.51
N TYR A 12 3.92 7.79 11.54
CA TYR A 12 2.66 7.09 11.41
C TYR A 12 2.86 5.60 11.14
N ILE A 13 3.67 5.25 10.14
CA ILE A 13 3.94 3.87 9.72
C ILE A 13 4.58 3.07 10.86
N ARG A 14 5.53 3.66 11.58
CA ARG A 14 6.20 3.02 12.73
C ARG A 14 5.20 2.58 13.81
N ASN A 15 4.15 3.36 14.05
CA ASN A 15 3.20 3.12 15.14
C ASN A 15 1.93 2.37 14.70
N ASN A 16 1.58 2.38 13.41
CA ASN A 16 0.28 1.90 12.92
C ASN A 16 0.38 0.73 11.92
N THR A 17 1.58 0.23 11.62
CA THR A 17 1.77 -0.91 10.72
C THR A 17 2.74 -1.93 11.31
N ILE A 18 2.41 -3.21 11.17
CA ILE A 18 3.20 -4.33 11.73
C ILE A 18 4.42 -4.60 10.86
N ASP A 19 4.21 -4.72 9.55
CA ASP A 19 5.27 -4.92 8.57
C ASP A 19 5.65 -3.56 7.97
N ASN A 20 6.74 -3.00 8.47
CA ASN A 20 7.21 -1.65 8.14
C ASN A 20 8.72 -1.56 7.89
N GLU A 21 9.43 -2.68 7.98
CA GLU A 21 10.90 -2.73 7.87
C GLU A 21 11.38 -2.15 6.55
N ASP A 22 10.80 -2.61 5.44
CA ASP A 22 11.16 -2.20 4.08
C ASP A 22 10.89 -0.71 3.81
N PHE A 23 9.89 -0.11 4.47
CA PHE A 23 9.64 1.33 4.37
C PHE A 23 10.59 2.13 5.26
N LEU A 24 10.78 1.71 6.52
CA LEU A 24 11.62 2.43 7.48
C LEU A 24 13.11 2.42 7.08
N GLY A 25 13.58 1.30 6.54
CA GLY A 25 14.95 1.11 6.07
C GLY A 25 15.26 1.71 4.70
N ALA A 26 14.24 2.19 3.98
CA ALA A 26 14.43 2.82 2.67
C ALA A 26 15.01 4.25 2.78
N ASP A 27 15.71 4.67 1.72
CA ASP A 27 16.09 6.06 1.53
C ASP A 27 14.87 6.96 1.25
N ASP A 28 15.06 8.27 1.32
CA ASP A 28 13.98 9.24 1.16
C ASP A 28 13.36 9.21 -0.25
N ASP A 29 14.15 8.94 -1.29
CA ASP A 29 13.68 8.84 -2.66
C ASP A 29 12.74 7.63 -2.83
N ARG A 30 13.10 6.50 -2.24
CA ARG A 30 12.32 5.26 -2.25
C ARG A 30 11.05 5.40 -1.41
N LYS A 31 11.13 6.03 -0.23
CA LYS A 31 9.94 6.37 0.59
C LYS A 31 8.97 7.24 -0.20
N MET A 32 9.49 8.30 -0.83
CA MET A 32 8.70 9.20 -1.66
C MET A 32 8.07 8.46 -2.84
N ALA A 33 8.80 7.55 -3.49
CA ALA A 33 8.27 6.74 -4.58
C ALA A 33 7.12 5.83 -4.11
N LEU A 34 7.25 5.18 -2.95
CA LEU A 34 6.19 4.34 -2.38
C LEU A 34 4.93 5.16 -2.06
N LEU A 35 5.09 6.34 -1.45
CA LEU A 35 3.98 7.25 -1.15
C LEU A 35 3.25 7.74 -2.42
N ASN A 36 4.01 8.14 -3.44
CA ASN A 36 3.43 8.59 -4.71
C ASN A 36 2.69 7.47 -5.46
N VAL A 37 3.22 6.24 -5.43
CA VAL A 37 2.55 5.10 -6.06
C VAL A 37 1.30 4.73 -5.27
N ALA A 38 1.35 4.76 -3.94
CA ALA A 38 0.21 4.52 -3.08
C ALA A 38 -0.93 5.51 -3.37
N ASP A 39 -0.65 6.82 -3.34
CA ASP A 39 -1.62 7.88 -3.66
C ASP A 39 -2.24 7.70 -5.04
N ARG A 40 -1.41 7.54 -6.08
CA ARG A 40 -1.89 7.35 -7.45
C ARG A 40 -2.80 6.13 -7.57
N THR A 41 -2.43 5.02 -6.96
CA THR A 41 -3.23 3.78 -7.01
C THR A 41 -4.54 3.95 -6.25
N LEU A 42 -4.56 4.64 -5.11
CA LEU A 42 -5.78 4.92 -4.35
C LEU A 42 -6.73 5.82 -5.15
N ARG A 43 -6.25 6.92 -5.74
CA ARG A 43 -7.03 7.80 -6.62
C ARG A 43 -7.62 7.07 -7.84
N GLN A 44 -6.83 6.21 -8.47
CA GLN A 44 -7.32 5.38 -9.59
C GLN A 44 -8.37 4.36 -9.17
N THR A 45 -8.29 3.86 -7.93
CA THR A 45 -9.22 2.84 -7.42
C THR A 45 -10.52 3.47 -6.90
N PHE A 46 -10.44 4.68 -6.32
CA PHE A 46 -11.58 5.41 -5.76
C PHE A 46 -11.66 6.82 -6.36
N PRO A 47 -11.97 6.95 -7.67
CA PRO A 47 -12.03 8.25 -8.34
C PRO A 47 -13.17 9.13 -7.81
N ASP A 48 -14.19 8.53 -7.19
CA ASP A 48 -15.32 9.23 -6.59
C ASP A 48 -14.95 10.04 -5.34
N LEU A 49 -13.78 9.80 -4.74
CA LEU A 49 -13.24 10.60 -3.64
C LEU A 49 -12.45 11.84 -4.11
N ASP A 50 -12.14 11.94 -5.42
CA ASP A 50 -11.48 13.14 -5.96
C ASP A 50 -12.49 14.29 -6.20
N ASP A 51 -13.80 14.00 -6.30
CA ASP A 51 -14.85 14.95 -6.67
C ASP A 51 -15.67 15.50 -5.49
N GLU A 52 -15.57 14.93 -4.27
CA GLU A 52 -16.20 15.47 -3.05
C GLU A 52 -15.38 16.64 -2.46
N VAL A 53 -15.22 17.71 -3.25
CA VAL A 53 -14.55 18.95 -2.86
C VAL A 53 -15.58 19.94 -2.30
N ASP A 54 -16.11 19.64 -1.11
CA ASP A 54 -16.50 20.71 -0.20
C ASP A 54 -15.23 21.10 0.56
N ALA A 55 -14.88 22.38 0.57
CA ALA A 55 -13.59 22.91 1.03
C ALA A 55 -13.23 22.65 2.52
N ASP A 56 -14.14 21.98 3.25
CA ASP A 56 -14.01 21.58 4.66
C ASP A 56 -14.15 20.05 4.86
N ALA A 57 -14.28 19.26 3.78
CA ALA A 57 -14.40 17.80 3.78
C ALA A 57 -13.24 17.18 2.98
N ASP A 58 -12.12 17.07 3.69
CA ASP A 58 -10.95 16.21 3.48
C ASP A 58 -10.88 15.38 2.18
N GLY A 59 -9.94 15.75 1.31
CA GLY A 59 -9.44 14.85 0.28
C GLY A 59 -8.83 13.56 0.88
N PHE A 60 -8.29 12.67 0.05
CA PHE A 60 -7.66 11.41 0.50
C PHE A 60 -6.83 11.59 1.79
N PRO A 61 -7.21 10.96 2.91
CA PRO A 61 -6.46 11.05 4.17
C PRO A 61 -5.02 10.58 3.97
N ASP A 62 -4.06 11.37 4.41
CA ASP A 62 -2.64 11.05 4.31
C ASP A 62 -2.33 9.71 5.02
N GLU A 63 -3.03 9.42 6.11
CA GLU A 63 -2.92 8.17 6.86
C GLU A 63 -3.22 6.93 6.01
N ALA A 64 -4.19 7.03 5.09
CA ALA A 64 -4.55 5.94 4.18
C ALA A 64 -3.42 5.69 3.15
N VAL A 65 -2.82 6.77 2.66
CA VAL A 65 -1.64 6.71 1.78
C VAL A 65 -0.45 6.10 2.51
N PHE A 66 -0.18 6.52 3.75
CA PHE A 66 0.93 6.03 4.56
C PHE A 66 0.79 4.53 4.84
N GLN A 67 -0.40 4.10 5.25
CA GLN A 67 -0.67 2.69 5.51
C GLN A 67 -0.50 1.84 4.25
N PHE A 68 -0.99 2.31 3.10
CA PHE A 68 -0.84 1.56 1.86
C PHE A 68 0.62 1.56 1.36
N ALA A 69 1.36 2.66 1.55
CA ALA A 69 2.78 2.73 1.21
C ALA A 69 3.63 1.71 1.98
N ALA A 70 3.34 1.48 3.27
CA ALA A 70 3.99 0.42 4.05
C ALA A 70 3.73 -0.98 3.45
N VAL A 71 2.47 -1.27 3.08
CA VAL A 71 2.10 -2.53 2.41
C VAL A 71 2.83 -2.69 1.07
N LEU A 72 2.94 -1.62 0.28
CA LEU A 72 3.72 -1.65 -0.96
C LEU A 72 5.21 -1.89 -0.71
N GLY A 73 5.77 -1.37 0.38
CA GLY A 73 7.13 -1.67 0.81
C GLY A 73 7.36 -3.18 0.95
N ALA A 74 6.54 -3.84 1.77
CA ALA A 74 6.61 -5.29 1.96
C ALA A 74 6.40 -6.10 0.67
N GLN A 75 5.50 -5.66 -0.21
CA GLN A 75 5.19 -6.35 -1.47
C GLN A 75 6.21 -6.12 -2.60
N TYR A 76 7.07 -5.11 -2.45
CA TYR A 76 8.12 -4.74 -3.39
C TYR A 76 9.50 -4.73 -2.73
N ASN A 77 9.69 -5.60 -1.75
CA ASN A 77 10.98 -5.87 -1.15
C ASN A 77 11.86 -6.75 -2.05
N ASP A 78 13.13 -6.89 -1.68
CA ASP A 78 14.16 -7.51 -2.52
C ASP A 78 13.89 -8.99 -2.84
N THR A 79 13.12 -9.67 -2.00
CA THR A 79 12.74 -11.07 -2.21
C THR A 79 11.49 -11.17 -3.09
N MET A 80 10.45 -10.39 -2.78
CA MET A 80 9.17 -10.40 -3.50
C MET A 80 9.29 -9.79 -4.90
N ILE A 81 10.25 -8.90 -5.14
CA ILE A 81 10.49 -8.37 -6.49
C ILE A 81 11.02 -9.45 -7.44
N GLN A 82 11.73 -10.47 -6.95
CA GLN A 82 12.24 -11.55 -7.81
C GLN A 82 11.10 -12.36 -8.42
N MET A 83 10.05 -12.61 -7.63
CA MET A 83 8.82 -13.23 -8.11
C MET A 83 8.21 -12.45 -9.28
N ARG A 84 8.15 -11.11 -9.17
CA ARG A 84 7.62 -10.24 -10.22
C ARG A 84 8.51 -10.19 -11.46
N ARG A 85 9.80 -10.50 -11.33
CA ARG A 85 10.75 -10.64 -12.43
C ARG A 85 10.71 -12.01 -13.11
N GLY A 86 9.78 -12.89 -12.71
CA GLY A 86 9.59 -14.22 -13.31
C GLY A 86 10.49 -15.30 -12.70
N VAL A 87 11.13 -15.05 -11.56
CA VAL A 87 11.85 -16.09 -10.83
C VAL A 87 10.81 -16.99 -10.15
N SER A 88 10.76 -18.26 -10.56
CA SER A 88 9.84 -19.26 -9.99
C SER A 88 10.33 -19.82 -8.66
N SER A 89 11.65 -19.96 -8.49
CA SER A 89 12.28 -20.35 -7.23
C SER A 89 13.73 -19.88 -7.17
N PHE A 90 14.23 -19.64 -5.97
CA PHE A 90 15.66 -19.45 -5.73
C PHE A 90 16.05 -19.99 -4.36
N GLY A 91 17.31 -20.33 -4.19
CA GLY A 91 17.84 -20.87 -2.95
C GLY A 91 19.07 -20.12 -2.47
N ILE A 92 19.18 -19.97 -1.15
CA ILE A 92 20.36 -19.41 -0.47
C ILE A 92 20.72 -20.37 0.66
N ASP A 93 21.95 -20.89 0.65
CA ASP A 93 22.53 -21.75 1.69
C ASP A 93 21.59 -22.88 2.20
N GLY A 94 20.95 -23.59 1.26
CA GLY A 94 20.07 -24.72 1.56
C GLY A 94 18.62 -24.37 1.91
N ILE A 95 18.28 -23.08 2.04
CA ILE A 95 16.89 -22.60 2.14
C ILE A 95 16.37 -22.31 0.74
N ASN A 96 15.29 -22.99 0.35
CA ASN A 96 14.65 -22.81 -0.95
C ASN A 96 13.34 -22.04 -0.80
N PHE A 97 13.19 -21.00 -1.61
CA PHE A 97 11.94 -20.26 -1.78
C PHE A 97 11.29 -20.68 -3.09
N THR A 98 9.99 -20.92 -3.08
CA THR A 98 9.19 -21.19 -4.27
C THR A 98 8.05 -20.19 -4.32
N PHE A 99 7.96 -19.48 -5.44
CA PHE A 99 6.88 -18.54 -5.68
C PHE A 99 5.76 -19.23 -6.45
N MET A 100 4.53 -18.87 -6.11
CA MET A 100 3.37 -19.39 -6.83
C MET A 100 2.85 -18.34 -7.81
N ASP A 101 2.45 -18.77 -9.01
CA ASP A 101 2.01 -17.86 -10.09
C ASP A 101 0.84 -16.95 -9.68
N TRP A 102 -0.06 -17.40 -8.80
CA TRP A 102 -1.20 -16.59 -8.31
C TRP A 102 -0.81 -15.44 -7.38
N GLN A 103 0.45 -15.37 -6.95
CA GLN A 103 0.95 -14.28 -6.09
C GLN A 103 1.25 -13.01 -6.90
N GLN A 104 1.29 -13.08 -8.23
CA GLN A 104 1.34 -11.89 -9.08
C GLN A 104 -0.06 -11.26 -9.13
N ARG A 105 -0.22 -10.15 -8.40
CA ARG A 105 -1.46 -9.37 -8.33
C ARG A 105 -1.22 -7.92 -8.71
N ASP A 106 -2.29 -7.26 -9.16
CA ASP A 106 -2.30 -5.83 -9.44
C ASP A 106 -2.09 -4.99 -8.17
N LEU A 107 -1.69 -3.73 -8.30
CA LEU A 107 -1.45 -2.87 -7.13
C LEU A 107 -2.71 -2.67 -6.27
N SER A 108 -3.88 -2.55 -6.91
CA SER A 108 -5.16 -2.38 -6.23
C SER A 108 -5.56 -3.57 -5.35
N ASP A 109 -5.09 -4.77 -5.69
CA ASP A 109 -5.36 -5.99 -4.91
C ASP A 109 -4.65 -6.01 -3.55
N PHE A 110 -3.57 -5.23 -3.41
CA PHE A 110 -2.82 -5.11 -2.17
C PHE A 110 -3.41 -4.07 -1.21
N ILE A 111 -4.45 -3.33 -1.60
CA ILE A 111 -5.06 -2.33 -0.70
C ILE A 111 -5.65 -3.05 0.52
N PRO A 112 -5.18 -2.76 1.74
CA PRO A 112 -5.63 -3.45 2.95
C PRO A 112 -7.06 -3.02 3.33
N GLN A 113 -7.79 -3.89 4.04
CA GLN A 113 -9.17 -3.61 4.45
C GLN A 113 -9.29 -2.35 5.32
N SER A 114 -8.29 -2.09 6.16
CA SER A 114 -8.21 -0.88 7.00
C SER A 114 -8.27 0.42 6.19
N VAL A 115 -7.63 0.45 5.02
CA VAL A 115 -7.68 1.60 4.11
C VAL A 115 -9.08 1.79 3.54
N TYR A 116 -9.78 0.72 3.17
CA TYR A 116 -11.19 0.83 2.77
C TYR A 116 -12.06 1.40 3.90
N VAL A 117 -11.85 0.96 5.14
CA VAL A 117 -12.58 1.47 6.32
C VAL A 117 -12.28 2.95 6.57
N GLN A 118 -11.01 3.36 6.47
CA GLN A 118 -10.60 4.77 6.60
C GLN A 118 -11.26 5.65 5.53
N LEU A 119 -11.38 5.14 4.31
CA LEU A 119 -12.02 5.83 3.19
C LEU A 119 -13.55 5.70 3.19
N GLY A 120 -14.16 5.04 4.19
CA GLY A 120 -15.60 4.78 4.22
C GLY A 120 -16.11 3.90 3.06
N LYS A 121 -15.22 3.18 2.38
CA LYS A 121 -15.53 2.29 1.25
C LYS A 121 -15.60 0.83 1.70
N SER A 122 -16.18 -0.03 0.86
CA SER A 122 -16.22 -1.48 1.10
C SER A 122 -15.39 -2.24 0.07
N LYS A 123 -14.51 -3.14 0.54
CA LYS A 123 -13.62 -3.97 -0.30
C LYS A 123 -14.37 -5.06 -1.08
N ARG A 124 -15.56 -5.46 -0.63
CA ARG A 124 -16.47 -6.42 -1.29
C ARG A 124 -17.91 -6.03 -1.00
N GLY A 125 -18.86 -6.45 -1.84
CA GLY A 125 -20.31 -6.25 -1.68
C GLY A 125 -20.93 -6.94 -0.46
N ILE A 126 -20.43 -6.64 0.73
CA ILE A 126 -21.04 -7.02 1.99
C ILE A 126 -22.26 -6.11 2.12
N LYS A 127 -23.43 -6.63 1.75
CA LYS A 127 -24.70 -5.97 2.07
C LYS A 127 -24.83 -5.98 3.58
N PHE A 128 -24.68 -4.81 4.21
CA PHE A 128 -25.12 -4.63 5.59
C PHE A 128 -26.63 -4.90 5.62
N THR A 129 -27.04 -6.06 6.13
CA THR A 129 -28.44 -6.29 6.49
C THR A 129 -28.59 -5.75 7.90
N THR A 130 -29.19 -4.57 8.03
CA THR A 130 -29.70 -4.08 9.31
C THR A 130 -30.81 -5.03 9.78
N LEU A 131 -30.66 -5.56 11.00
CA LEU A 131 -31.66 -6.36 11.71
C LEU A 131 -32.78 -5.47 12.27
#